data_AF-A0A9W9R618-F1
#
_entry.id   AF-A0A9W9R618-F1
#
_cell.length_a   1.000
_cell.length_b   1.000
_cell.length_c   1.000
_cell.angle_alpha   90.00
_cell.angle_beta   90.00
_cell.angle_gamma   90.00
#
_symmetry.space_group_name_H-M   'P 1'
#
loop_
_entity.id
_entity.type
_entity.pdbx_description
1 polymer ?
#
loop_
_entity_poly.entity_id
_entity_poly.type
_entity_poly.pdbx_seq_one_letter_code
_entity_poly.pdbx_strand_id
1 'polypeptide(L)'
;MPVNSPPVIPSGEETITVELSSDTVSPLAEIDAESDMTKMSEKAKAMEMESRGEYGAAEKTYQQVVEWRRNVQGPEHADTLSTMYRIVLVYDMQHKYREADELYRQILALRETALGPNASPPSLGEGLMLQYKYEAAEKMDRQEIALNRRVFGPEYRYTILIIGNLANVLSILGKFEEAEGSYRQTLELSDRVLGPEHPYTLQILNNLGVSLEMQRKRADAKEIYRDALERNVRKRGYNHPDTYPSLHNLRTVLDEDEDIYIAGRKAGMVPPSGSALAGRTSTTVSVRITRK
;
A
#
# COMPACT_ATOMS: atom_id res chain seq x y z
N MET A 1 1.42 30.87 66.80
CA MET A 1 2.05 29.57 67.14
C MET A 1 2.85 29.12 65.94
N PRO A 2 4.15 28.82 66.09
CA PRO A 2 5.03 28.40 65.02
C PRO A 2 5.02 26.87 64.87
N VAL A 3 5.23 26.34 63.67
CA VAL A 3 5.72 24.97 63.47
C VAL A 3 6.80 24.96 62.38
N ASN A 4 8.03 25.06 62.86
CA ASN A 4 9.28 24.42 62.44
C ASN A 4 9.52 24.06 60.96
N SER A 5 10.42 24.83 60.35
CA SER A 5 11.33 24.34 59.30
C SER A 5 12.45 23.47 59.92
N PRO A 6 12.84 22.34 59.30
CA PRO A 6 14.05 21.60 59.68
C PRO A 6 15.32 22.18 59.02
N PRO A 7 16.52 21.85 59.57
CA PRO A 7 17.72 22.69 59.51
C PRO A 7 18.68 22.39 58.34
N VAL A 8 19.47 23.42 58.01
CA VAL A 8 20.63 23.41 57.12
C VAL A 8 21.79 22.62 57.74
N ILE A 9 22.47 21.78 56.95
CA ILE A 9 23.74 21.09 57.25
C ILE A 9 24.68 21.26 56.03
N PRO A 10 26.01 21.43 56.21
CA PRO A 10 26.80 22.40 55.46
C PRO A 10 27.60 21.85 54.28
N SER A 11 28.13 22.81 53.53
CA SER A 11 29.16 22.76 52.48
C SER A 11 30.27 21.72 52.68
N GLY A 12 30.39 20.81 51.71
CA GLY A 12 31.60 20.09 51.39
C GLY A 12 31.75 20.07 49.86
N GLU A 13 32.63 20.91 49.33
CA GLU A 13 33.08 20.85 47.93
C GLU A 13 33.95 19.61 47.76
N GLU A 14 33.35 18.47 47.42
CA GLU A 14 34.10 17.38 46.79
C GLU A 14 34.25 17.72 45.30
N THR A 15 35.39 18.32 44.99
CA THR A 15 35.81 18.60 43.62
C THR A 15 36.21 17.28 42.97
N ILE A 16 35.27 16.58 42.35
CA ILE A 16 35.58 15.43 41.50
C ILE A 16 36.16 15.98 40.20
N THR A 17 37.48 16.07 40.14
CA THR A 17 38.22 16.30 38.89
C THR A 17 38.20 14.99 38.09
N VAL A 18 37.26 14.89 37.15
CA VAL A 18 37.30 13.86 36.12
C VAL A 18 38.31 14.33 35.08
N GLU A 19 39.54 13.84 35.16
CA GLU A 19 40.48 13.91 34.04
C GLU A 19 39.90 13.09 32.89
N LEU A 20 39.31 13.77 31.91
CA LEU A 20 38.96 13.18 30.62
C LEU A 20 40.28 12.87 29.90
N SER A 21 40.76 11.64 30.08
CA SER A 21 41.76 11.03 29.21
C SER A 21 41.33 11.22 27.75
N SER A 22 42.13 11.96 26.98
CA SER A 22 41.92 12.26 25.56
C SER A 22 42.06 11.05 24.63
N ASP A 23 42.29 9.86 25.17
CA ASP A 23 42.65 8.69 24.40
C ASP A 23 41.48 7.73 24.35
N THR A 24 40.52 8.01 23.45
CA THR A 24 39.71 7.03 22.69
C THR A 24 38.63 7.77 21.88
N VAL A 25 39.02 8.72 21.03
CA VAL A 25 38.17 9.11 19.90
C VAL A 25 38.41 8.08 18.80
N SER A 26 37.48 7.14 18.66
CA SER A 26 37.34 6.35 17.43
C SER A 26 37.11 7.32 16.27
N PRO A 27 37.81 7.22 15.14
CA PRO A 27 37.63 8.17 14.05
C PRO A 27 36.30 7.89 13.36
N LEU A 28 35.22 8.52 13.85
CA LEU A 28 34.10 8.86 13.00
C LEU A 28 34.69 9.74 11.91
N ALA A 29 34.79 9.19 10.69
CA ALA A 29 35.26 9.92 9.53
C ALA A 29 34.52 11.26 9.48
N GLU A 30 35.23 12.38 9.61
CA GLU A 30 34.68 13.70 9.38
C GLU A 30 34.13 13.72 7.96
N ILE A 31 32.81 13.60 7.85
CA ILE A 31 32.12 13.70 6.59
C ILE A 31 32.19 15.18 6.19
N ASP A 32 32.99 15.49 5.19
CA ASP A 32 33.00 16.82 4.59
C ASP A 32 31.61 17.13 4.02
N ALA A 33 30.92 18.09 4.63
CA ALA A 33 29.58 18.52 4.22
C ALA A 33 29.52 18.97 2.75
N GLU A 34 30.64 19.42 2.19
CA GLU A 34 30.77 19.78 0.78
C GLU A 34 30.73 18.55 -0.13
N SER A 35 31.37 17.46 0.29
CA SER A 35 31.31 16.13 -0.36
C SER A 35 29.89 15.54 -0.34
N ASP A 36 29.20 15.62 0.81
CA ASP A 36 27.80 15.17 0.99
C ASP A 36 26.83 15.89 0.04
N MET A 37 26.90 17.24 0.02
CA MET A 37 26.05 18.05 -0.87
C MET A 37 26.35 17.79 -2.35
N THR A 38 27.62 17.58 -2.69
CA THR A 38 28.04 17.26 -4.08
C THR A 38 27.43 15.94 -4.55
N LYS A 39 27.41 14.90 -3.70
CA LYS A 39 26.83 13.60 -4.07
C LYS A 39 25.30 13.55 -4.02
N MET A 40 24.66 14.35 -3.16
CA MET A 40 23.21 14.58 -3.25
C MET A 40 22.84 15.25 -4.57
N SER A 41 23.62 16.24 -5.01
CA SER A 41 23.46 16.89 -6.32
C SER A 41 23.65 15.90 -7.48
N GLU A 42 24.63 15.00 -7.41
CA GLU A 42 24.82 13.95 -8.42
C GLU A 42 23.65 12.96 -8.49
N LYS A 43 23.07 12.56 -7.35
CA LYS A 43 21.86 11.72 -7.33
C LYS A 43 20.69 12.41 -8.05
N ALA A 44 20.50 13.71 -7.82
CA ALA A 44 19.46 14.49 -8.48
C ALA A 44 19.72 14.59 -10.00
N LYS A 45 20.97 14.83 -10.42
CA LYS A 45 21.37 14.81 -11.84
C LYS A 45 21.09 13.46 -12.49
N ALA A 46 21.35 12.35 -11.80
CA ALA A 46 21.06 11.01 -12.31
C ALA A 46 19.54 10.79 -12.50
N MET A 47 18.69 11.32 -11.62
CA MET A 47 17.23 11.28 -11.81
C MET A 47 16.79 12.08 -13.03
N GLU A 48 17.43 13.22 -13.28
CA GLU A 48 17.15 14.02 -14.47
C GLU A 48 17.56 13.28 -15.75
N MET A 49 18.72 12.60 -15.75
CA MET A 49 19.16 11.74 -16.86
C MET A 49 18.18 10.58 -17.10
N GLU A 50 17.71 9.93 -16.03
CA GLU A 50 16.67 8.89 -16.09
C GLU A 50 15.41 9.40 -16.79
N SER A 51 14.93 10.60 -16.42
CA SER A 51 13.73 11.21 -17.01
C SER A 51 13.89 11.55 -18.51
N ARG A 52 15.13 11.79 -18.95
CA ARG A 52 15.48 12.03 -20.37
C ARG A 52 15.73 10.75 -21.16
N GLY A 53 15.64 9.57 -20.52
CA GLY A 53 15.91 8.29 -21.14
C GLY A 53 17.40 7.95 -21.28
N GLU A 54 18.29 8.71 -20.66
CA GLU A 54 19.75 8.52 -20.70
C GLU A 54 20.18 7.46 -19.67
N TYR A 55 19.58 6.27 -19.74
CA TYR A 55 19.69 5.23 -18.70
C TYR A 55 21.13 4.78 -18.44
N GLY A 56 21.96 4.65 -19.48
CA GLY A 56 23.37 4.27 -19.31
C GLY A 56 24.22 5.33 -18.61
N ALA A 57 23.89 6.61 -18.73
CA ALA A 57 24.55 7.68 -18.00
C ALA A 57 24.06 7.74 -16.55
N ALA A 58 22.74 7.65 -16.36
CA ALA A 58 22.11 7.58 -15.03
C ALA A 58 22.66 6.41 -14.20
N GLU A 59 22.82 5.22 -14.82
CA GLU A 59 23.41 4.03 -14.21
C GLU A 59 24.79 4.33 -13.60
N LYS A 60 25.70 4.90 -14.40
CA LYS A 60 27.07 5.21 -13.96
C LYS A 60 27.08 6.21 -12.80
N THR A 61 26.27 7.26 -12.88
CA THR A 61 26.18 8.25 -11.81
C THR A 61 25.58 7.64 -10.53
N TYR A 62 24.55 6.81 -10.64
CA TYR A 62 24.01 6.12 -9.47
C TYR A 62 25.02 5.14 -8.85
N GLN A 63 25.79 4.41 -9.65
CA GLN A 63 26.86 3.52 -9.14
C GLN A 63 27.90 4.31 -8.34
N GLN A 64 28.33 5.49 -8.83
CA GLN A 64 29.24 6.38 -8.11
C GLN A 64 28.65 6.88 -6.79
N VAL A 65 27.37 7.26 -6.78
CA VAL A 65 26.68 7.70 -5.56
C VAL A 65 26.53 6.55 -4.56
N VAL A 66 26.22 5.34 -5.01
CA VAL A 66 26.14 4.15 -4.14
C VAL A 66 27.49 3.84 -3.52
N GLU A 67 28.57 3.82 -4.31
CA GLU A 67 29.92 3.52 -3.82
C GLU A 67 30.34 4.50 -2.73
N TRP A 68 30.12 5.80 -2.97
CA TRP A 68 30.38 6.82 -1.97
C TRP A 68 29.51 6.66 -0.72
N ARG A 69 28.18 6.43 -0.87
CA ARG A 69 27.26 6.24 0.27
C ARG A 69 27.62 5.00 1.09
N ARG A 70 28.05 3.91 0.44
CA ARG A 70 28.57 2.70 1.09
C ARG A 70 29.76 3.01 1.99
N ASN A 71 30.68 3.84 1.52
CA ASN A 71 31.89 4.19 2.26
C ASN A 71 31.63 5.18 3.41
N VAL A 72 30.71 6.13 3.21
CA VAL A 72 30.43 7.19 4.19
C VAL A 72 29.41 6.77 5.25
N GLN A 73 28.30 6.15 4.82
CA GLN A 73 27.13 5.87 5.67
C GLN A 73 26.94 4.38 5.94
N GLY A 74 27.65 3.52 5.21
CA GLY A 74 27.50 2.07 5.27
C GLY A 74 26.54 1.52 4.21
N PRO A 75 26.67 0.22 3.87
CA PRO A 75 25.87 -0.43 2.83
C PRO A 75 24.40 -0.61 3.20
N GLU A 76 24.10 -0.63 4.49
CA GLU A 76 22.77 -0.84 5.05
C GLU A 76 21.96 0.46 5.23
N HIS A 77 22.62 1.61 5.08
CA HIS A 77 21.98 2.90 5.30
C HIS A 77 20.84 3.14 4.29
N ALA A 78 19.70 3.68 4.78
CA ALA A 78 18.48 3.84 3.99
C ALA A 78 18.70 4.62 2.68
N ASP A 79 19.59 5.61 2.71
CA ASP A 79 19.97 6.38 1.53
C ASP A 79 20.82 5.58 0.53
N THR A 80 21.71 4.72 1.01
CA THR A 80 22.48 3.80 0.17
C THR A 80 21.53 2.85 -0.55
N LEU A 81 20.63 2.21 0.19
CA LEU A 81 19.63 1.31 -0.36
C LEU A 81 18.69 2.03 -1.34
N SER A 82 18.24 3.26 -1.03
CA SER A 82 17.44 4.09 -1.94
C SER A 82 18.11 4.33 -3.29
N THR A 83 19.42 4.61 -3.30
CA THR A 83 20.15 4.81 -4.56
C THR A 83 20.40 3.48 -5.29
N MET A 84 20.66 2.39 -4.56
CA MET A 84 20.75 1.06 -5.15
C MET A 84 19.42 0.64 -5.83
N TYR A 85 18.28 0.97 -5.23
CA TYR A 85 16.97 0.75 -5.85
C TYR A 85 16.80 1.53 -7.16
N ARG A 86 17.30 2.77 -7.25
CA ARG A 86 17.28 3.53 -8.53
C ARG A 86 18.08 2.82 -9.64
N ILE A 87 19.18 2.15 -9.30
CA ILE A 87 19.94 1.34 -10.26
C ILE A 87 19.10 0.15 -10.76
N VAL A 88 18.33 -0.50 -9.89
CA VAL A 88 17.40 -1.58 -10.30
C VAL A 88 16.41 -1.10 -11.36
N LEU A 89 15.81 0.09 -11.16
CA LEU A 89 14.88 0.69 -12.15
C LEU A 89 15.59 0.96 -13.49
N VAL A 90 16.79 1.53 -13.42
CA VAL A 90 17.59 1.86 -14.61
C VAL A 90 18.05 0.61 -15.36
N TYR A 91 18.31 -0.50 -14.67
CA TYR A 91 18.58 -1.80 -15.30
C TYR A 91 17.36 -2.33 -16.05
N ASP A 92 16.15 -2.19 -15.49
CA ASP A 92 14.91 -2.61 -16.15
C ASP A 92 14.63 -1.85 -17.44
N MET A 93 14.84 -0.52 -17.42
CA MET A 93 14.71 0.36 -18.58
C MET A 93 15.71 0.01 -19.69
N GLN A 94 16.81 -0.65 -19.33
CA GLN A 94 17.81 -1.18 -20.27
C GLN A 94 17.61 -2.66 -20.63
N HIS A 95 16.52 -3.29 -20.15
CA HIS A 95 16.23 -4.71 -20.31
C HIS A 95 17.26 -5.66 -19.66
N LYS A 96 18.02 -5.18 -18.67
CA LYS A 96 18.99 -5.94 -17.86
C LYS A 96 18.31 -6.62 -16.67
N TYR A 97 17.34 -7.47 -16.97
CA TYR A 97 16.42 -8.03 -15.96
C TYR A 97 17.12 -8.93 -14.94
N ARG A 98 18.19 -9.61 -15.35
CA ARG A 98 18.93 -10.51 -14.46
C ARG A 98 19.72 -9.70 -13.42
N GLU A 99 20.39 -8.64 -13.87
CA GLU A 99 21.17 -7.74 -13.03
C GLU A 99 20.27 -6.97 -12.06
N ALA A 100 19.06 -6.60 -12.50
CA ALA A 100 18.04 -6.01 -11.65
C ALA A 100 17.62 -6.96 -10.51
N ASP A 101 17.33 -8.23 -10.81
CA ASP A 101 16.95 -9.23 -9.79
C ASP A 101 18.09 -9.55 -8.81
N GLU A 102 19.32 -9.70 -9.32
CA GLU A 102 20.50 -9.95 -8.48
C GLU A 102 20.78 -8.79 -7.52
N LEU A 103 20.75 -7.55 -8.02
CA LEU A 103 20.92 -6.35 -7.19
C LEU A 103 19.78 -6.22 -6.19
N TYR A 104 18.55 -6.51 -6.61
CA TYR A 104 17.39 -6.46 -5.73
C TYR A 104 17.50 -7.42 -4.53
N ARG A 105 17.92 -8.67 -4.77
CA ARG A 105 18.18 -9.64 -3.70
C ARG A 105 19.27 -9.17 -2.75
N GLN A 106 20.33 -8.53 -3.26
CA GLN A 106 21.37 -7.95 -2.42
C GLN A 106 20.80 -6.86 -1.49
N ILE A 107 19.93 -5.99 -2.01
CA ILE A 107 19.31 -4.93 -1.21
C ILE A 107 18.43 -5.52 -0.11
N LEU A 108 17.66 -6.59 -0.39
CA LEU A 108 16.86 -7.28 0.61
C LEU A 108 17.72 -7.91 1.72
N ALA A 109 18.82 -8.57 1.36
CA ALA A 109 19.74 -9.14 2.33
C ALA A 109 20.36 -8.07 3.26
N LEU A 110 20.78 -6.93 2.69
CA LEU A 110 21.30 -5.78 3.46
C LEU A 110 20.22 -5.14 4.37
N ARG A 111 18.94 -5.23 3.99
CA ARG A 111 17.84 -4.71 4.81
C ARG A 111 17.55 -5.64 6.00
N GLU A 112 17.57 -6.95 5.77
CA GLU A 112 17.35 -7.95 6.82
C GLU A 112 18.41 -7.84 7.92
N THR A 113 19.66 -7.54 7.56
CA THR A 113 20.73 -7.30 8.52
C THR A 113 20.56 -5.98 9.27
N ALA A 114 20.05 -4.93 8.62
CA ALA A 114 19.93 -3.58 9.19
C ALA A 114 18.78 -3.38 10.20
N LEU A 115 17.60 -3.98 9.95
CA LEU A 115 16.35 -3.54 10.59
C LEU A 115 15.68 -4.59 11.50
N GLY A 116 16.14 -5.84 11.48
CA GLY A 116 15.51 -6.93 12.21
C GLY A 116 14.03 -7.17 11.83
N PRO A 117 13.32 -8.09 12.52
CA PRO A 117 11.97 -8.52 12.11
C PRO A 117 10.82 -7.51 12.29
N ASN A 118 11.06 -6.31 12.85
CA ASN A 118 10.01 -5.36 13.28
C ASN A 118 10.24 -3.92 12.77
N ALA A 119 10.49 -3.74 11.47
CA ALA A 119 10.79 -2.44 10.89
C ALA A 119 9.56 -1.51 10.71
N SER A 120 9.76 -0.20 10.96
CA SER A 120 8.82 0.95 10.79
C SER A 120 8.50 1.27 9.30
N PRO A 121 7.60 2.24 8.97
CA PRO A 121 7.04 2.43 7.63
C PRO A 121 8.05 2.55 6.48
N PRO A 122 7.66 2.18 5.26
CA PRO A 122 8.56 2.13 4.12
C PRO A 122 9.21 3.48 3.79
N SER A 123 10.55 3.48 3.69
CA SER A 123 11.33 4.61 3.19
C SER A 123 11.00 4.92 1.72
N LEU A 124 11.39 6.10 1.21
CA LEU A 124 11.20 6.48 -0.20
C LEU A 124 11.73 5.41 -1.20
N GLY A 125 12.79 4.68 -0.83
CA GLY A 125 13.30 3.55 -1.62
C GLY A 125 12.36 2.34 -1.67
N GLU A 126 11.66 2.05 -0.58
CA GLU A 126 10.66 0.98 -0.52
C GLU A 126 9.38 1.34 -1.28
N GLY A 127 8.95 2.60 -1.20
CA GLY A 127 7.83 3.11 -2.01
C GLY A 127 8.10 2.98 -3.51
N LEU A 128 9.29 3.41 -3.96
CA LEU A 128 9.70 3.31 -5.36
C LEU A 128 9.76 1.89 -5.88
N MET A 129 10.06 0.92 -5.02
CA MET A 129 10.29 -0.45 -5.49
C MET A 129 9.11 -1.40 -5.23
N LEU A 130 8.21 -1.03 -4.31
CA LEU A 130 6.81 -1.45 -4.40
C LEU A 130 6.21 -1.00 -5.72
N GLN A 131 6.36 0.28 -6.06
CA GLN A 131 5.89 0.84 -7.31
C GLN A 131 6.44 0.03 -8.51
N TYR A 132 7.76 -0.12 -8.64
CA TYR A 132 8.40 -0.93 -9.69
C TYR A 132 7.84 -2.34 -9.81
N LYS A 133 7.66 -3.02 -8.67
CA LYS A 133 7.08 -4.37 -8.64
C LYS A 133 5.66 -4.37 -9.23
N TYR A 134 4.86 -3.34 -8.94
CA TYR A 134 3.52 -3.20 -9.50
C TYR A 134 3.54 -2.83 -10.99
N GLU A 135 4.47 -2.01 -11.49
CA GLU A 135 4.58 -1.79 -12.94
C GLU A 135 5.02 -3.05 -13.70
N ALA A 136 5.95 -3.83 -13.13
CA ALA A 136 6.34 -5.12 -13.68
C ALA A 136 5.16 -6.11 -13.68
N ALA A 137 4.40 -6.18 -12.58
CA ALA A 137 3.19 -6.99 -12.48
C ALA A 137 2.14 -6.58 -13.52
N GLU A 138 1.91 -5.27 -13.72
CA GLU A 138 0.97 -4.76 -14.72
C GLU A 138 1.32 -5.28 -16.12
N LYS A 139 2.60 -5.20 -16.50
CA LYS A 139 3.07 -5.67 -17.81
C LYS A 139 2.86 -7.18 -17.98
N MET A 140 3.17 -7.97 -16.95
CA MET A 140 2.99 -9.43 -16.95
C MET A 140 1.50 -9.81 -17.05
N ASP A 141 0.65 -9.20 -16.23
CA ASP A 141 -0.80 -9.44 -16.23
C ASP A 141 -1.40 -9.15 -17.61
N ARG A 142 -1.03 -8.03 -18.25
CA ARG A 142 -1.50 -7.70 -19.60
C ARG A 142 -1.09 -8.73 -20.65
N GLN A 143 0.14 -9.24 -20.59
CA GLN A 143 0.62 -10.31 -21.49
C GLN A 143 -0.14 -11.62 -21.26
N GLU A 144 -0.33 -12.01 -20.00
CA GLU A 144 -1.02 -13.24 -19.63
C GLU A 144 -2.51 -13.20 -19.99
N ILE A 145 -3.18 -12.05 -19.82
CA ILE A 145 -4.55 -11.83 -20.30
C ILE A 145 -4.63 -12.01 -21.81
N ALA A 146 -3.72 -11.41 -22.58
CA ALA A 146 -3.71 -11.53 -24.04
C ALA A 146 -3.52 -12.98 -24.51
N LEU A 147 -2.60 -13.71 -23.88
CA LEU A 147 -2.36 -15.13 -24.16
C LEU A 147 -3.58 -15.97 -23.81
N ASN A 148 -4.11 -15.83 -22.60
CA ASN A 148 -5.23 -16.66 -22.14
C ASN A 148 -6.51 -16.39 -22.94
N ARG A 149 -6.80 -15.13 -23.31
CA ARG A 149 -7.92 -14.78 -24.19
C ARG A 149 -7.82 -15.48 -25.54
N ARG A 150 -6.60 -15.60 -26.09
CA ARG A 150 -6.35 -16.26 -27.38
C ARG A 150 -6.49 -17.79 -27.28
N VAL A 151 -6.00 -18.38 -26.21
CA VAL A 151 -5.91 -19.85 -26.07
C VAL A 151 -7.18 -20.46 -25.50
N PHE A 152 -7.74 -19.87 -24.44
CA PHE A 152 -8.86 -20.42 -23.67
C PHE A 152 -10.15 -19.60 -23.81
N GLY A 153 -10.09 -18.43 -24.45
CA GLY A 153 -11.20 -17.50 -24.55
C GLY A 153 -11.31 -16.53 -23.37
N PRO A 154 -12.14 -15.49 -23.48
CA PRO A 154 -12.22 -14.42 -22.48
C PRO A 154 -12.92 -14.82 -21.18
N GLU A 155 -13.73 -15.88 -21.18
CA GLU A 155 -14.49 -16.35 -20.01
C GLU A 155 -13.76 -17.43 -19.18
N TYR A 156 -12.52 -17.76 -19.54
CA TYR A 156 -11.73 -18.70 -18.76
C TYR A 156 -11.49 -18.14 -17.35
N ARG A 157 -11.85 -18.92 -16.32
CA ARG A 157 -11.84 -18.46 -14.91
C ARG A 157 -10.54 -17.80 -14.49
N TYR A 158 -9.40 -18.35 -14.93
CA TYR A 158 -8.09 -17.81 -14.58
C TYR A 158 -7.81 -16.47 -15.29
N THR A 159 -8.32 -16.25 -16.51
CA THR A 159 -8.28 -14.93 -17.16
C THR A 159 -9.04 -13.89 -16.37
N ILE A 160 -10.22 -14.24 -15.82
CA ILE A 160 -11.01 -13.34 -14.99
C ILE A 160 -10.21 -12.94 -13.73
N LEU A 161 -9.53 -13.90 -13.10
CA LEU A 161 -8.69 -13.64 -11.94
C LEU A 161 -7.56 -12.65 -12.24
N ILE A 162 -6.87 -12.81 -13.38
CA ILE A 162 -5.77 -11.92 -13.78
C ILE A 162 -6.28 -10.52 -14.10
N ILE A 163 -7.45 -10.36 -14.75
CA ILE A 163 -8.02 -9.02 -15.00
C ILE A 163 -8.34 -8.31 -13.68
N GLY A 164 -8.87 -9.02 -12.68
CA GLY A 164 -9.11 -8.45 -11.36
C GLY A 164 -7.82 -8.12 -10.60
N ASN A 165 -6.76 -8.93 -10.78
CA ASN A 165 -5.43 -8.63 -10.23
C ASN A 165 -4.84 -7.37 -10.89
N LEU A 166 -4.92 -7.26 -12.21
CA LEU A 166 -4.52 -6.07 -12.95
C LEU A 166 -5.26 -4.82 -12.43
N ALA A 167 -6.55 -4.92 -12.15
CA ALA A 167 -7.32 -3.83 -11.56
C ALA A 167 -6.76 -3.38 -10.18
N ASN A 168 -6.40 -4.34 -9.32
CA ASN A 168 -5.76 -4.04 -8.03
C ASN A 168 -4.39 -3.37 -8.22
N VAL A 169 -3.57 -3.88 -9.13
CA VAL A 169 -2.25 -3.32 -9.47
C VAL A 169 -2.39 -1.88 -9.96
N LEU A 170 -3.31 -1.62 -10.89
CA LEU A 170 -3.60 -0.29 -11.40
C LEU A 170 -4.07 0.67 -10.30
N SER A 171 -4.91 0.20 -9.37
CA SER A 171 -5.37 0.99 -8.23
C SER A 171 -4.21 1.36 -7.29
N ILE A 172 -3.27 0.45 -7.05
CA ILE A 172 -2.09 0.71 -6.20
C ILE A 172 -1.14 1.72 -6.86
N LEU A 173 -1.01 1.64 -8.19
CA LEU A 173 -0.27 2.61 -9.00
C LEU A 173 -0.97 3.97 -9.15
N GLY A 174 -2.16 4.15 -8.56
CA GLY A 174 -2.96 5.38 -8.67
C GLY A 174 -3.61 5.62 -10.03
N LYS A 175 -3.62 4.61 -10.92
CA LYS A 175 -4.27 4.65 -12.24
C LYS A 175 -5.77 4.32 -12.10
N PHE A 176 -6.50 5.12 -11.33
CA PHE A 176 -7.84 4.77 -10.86
C PHE A 176 -8.90 4.62 -11.96
N GLU A 177 -8.84 5.41 -13.05
CA GLU A 177 -9.74 5.25 -14.19
C GLU A 177 -9.52 3.92 -14.93
N GLU A 178 -8.27 3.49 -15.14
CA GLU A 178 -7.97 2.18 -15.74
C GLU A 178 -8.35 1.03 -14.81
N ALA A 179 -8.12 1.21 -13.50
CA ALA A 179 -8.55 0.26 -12.47
C ALA A 179 -10.08 0.11 -12.48
N GLU A 180 -10.84 1.21 -12.54
CA GLU A 180 -12.31 1.18 -12.64
C GLU A 180 -12.78 0.36 -13.85
N GLY A 181 -12.21 0.62 -15.03
CA GLY A 181 -12.54 -0.14 -16.24
C GLY A 181 -12.26 -1.64 -16.09
N SER A 182 -11.11 -1.98 -15.51
CA SER A 182 -10.70 -3.38 -15.28
C SER A 182 -11.58 -4.07 -14.22
N TYR A 183 -11.95 -3.37 -13.14
CA TYR A 183 -12.88 -3.87 -12.13
C TYR A 183 -14.28 -4.11 -12.72
N ARG A 184 -14.82 -3.18 -13.52
CA ARG A 184 -16.13 -3.35 -14.17
C ARG A 184 -16.14 -4.54 -15.12
N GLN A 185 -15.09 -4.69 -15.93
CA GLN A 185 -14.93 -5.87 -16.79
C GLN A 185 -14.87 -7.17 -15.98
N THR A 186 -14.09 -7.18 -14.90
CA THR A 186 -13.98 -8.36 -14.02
C THR A 186 -15.31 -8.69 -13.35
N LEU A 187 -16.06 -7.67 -12.91
CA LEU A 187 -17.37 -7.83 -12.30
C LEU A 187 -18.36 -8.46 -13.29
N GLU A 188 -18.44 -7.97 -14.52
CA GLU A 188 -19.34 -8.54 -15.54
C GLU A 188 -19.04 -10.02 -15.80
N LEU A 189 -17.76 -10.35 -15.99
CA LEU A 189 -17.32 -11.73 -16.27
C LEU A 189 -17.52 -12.64 -15.05
N SER A 190 -17.18 -12.17 -13.85
CA SER A 190 -17.35 -12.96 -12.62
C SER A 190 -18.82 -13.16 -12.24
N ASP A 191 -19.69 -12.16 -12.46
CA ASP A 191 -21.15 -12.29 -12.33
C ASP A 191 -21.68 -13.42 -13.22
N ARG A 192 -21.23 -13.49 -14.49
CA ARG A 192 -21.67 -14.51 -15.45
C ARG A 192 -21.10 -15.90 -15.17
N VAL A 193 -19.80 -16.00 -14.88
CA VAL A 193 -19.07 -17.28 -14.84
C VAL A 193 -19.03 -17.90 -13.44
N LEU A 194 -18.92 -17.08 -12.39
CA LEU A 194 -18.84 -17.53 -11.00
C LEU A 194 -20.17 -17.35 -10.25
N GLY A 195 -20.97 -16.38 -10.69
CA GLY A 195 -22.23 -16.01 -10.10
C GLY A 195 -22.14 -14.69 -9.29
N PRO A 196 -23.26 -13.95 -9.19
CA PRO A 196 -23.28 -12.62 -8.59
C PRO A 196 -22.99 -12.58 -7.09
N GLU A 197 -23.17 -13.71 -6.41
CA GLU A 197 -22.93 -13.86 -4.97
C GLU A 197 -21.62 -14.61 -4.68
N HIS A 198 -20.81 -14.94 -5.68
CA HIS A 198 -19.54 -15.62 -5.44
C HIS A 198 -18.58 -14.71 -4.62
N PRO A 199 -17.81 -15.25 -3.65
CA PRO A 199 -16.97 -14.41 -2.78
C PRO A 199 -16.00 -13.51 -3.55
N TYR A 200 -15.41 -14.01 -4.64
CA TYR A 200 -14.54 -13.22 -5.52
C TYR A 200 -15.28 -12.06 -6.19
N THR A 201 -16.49 -12.31 -6.71
CA THR A 201 -17.34 -11.28 -7.33
C THR A 201 -17.68 -10.16 -6.34
N LEU A 202 -18.03 -10.53 -5.10
CA LEU A 202 -18.32 -9.57 -4.03
C LEU A 202 -17.08 -8.76 -3.61
N GLN A 203 -15.90 -9.39 -3.64
CA GLN A 203 -14.63 -8.69 -3.39
C GLN A 203 -14.35 -7.65 -4.49
N ILE A 204 -14.51 -8.00 -5.76
CA ILE A 204 -14.34 -7.07 -6.89
C ILE A 204 -15.31 -5.89 -6.79
N LEU A 205 -16.54 -6.14 -6.39
CA LEU A 205 -17.55 -5.10 -6.19
C LEU A 205 -17.14 -4.12 -5.09
N ASN A 206 -16.61 -4.60 -3.96
CA ASN A 206 -16.07 -3.72 -2.91
C ASN A 206 -14.85 -2.92 -3.40
N ASN A 207 -13.91 -3.54 -4.11
CA ASN A 207 -12.72 -2.85 -4.61
C ASN A 207 -13.05 -1.78 -5.65
N LEU A 208 -14.07 -2.03 -6.49
CA LEU A 208 -14.61 -1.02 -7.41
C LEU A 208 -15.13 0.21 -6.65
N GLY A 209 -15.86 0.00 -5.55
CA GLY A 209 -16.33 1.09 -4.69
C GLY A 209 -15.17 1.94 -4.13
N VAL A 210 -14.10 1.29 -3.65
CA VAL A 210 -12.91 1.99 -3.15
C VAL A 210 -12.24 2.80 -4.26
N SER A 211 -12.10 2.21 -5.46
CA SER A 211 -11.53 2.89 -6.62
C SER A 211 -12.34 4.13 -7.03
N LEU A 212 -13.67 4.09 -6.86
CA LEU A 212 -14.55 5.22 -7.12
C LEU A 212 -14.43 6.31 -6.03
N GLU A 213 -14.26 5.94 -4.77
CA GLU A 213 -13.98 6.88 -3.68
C GLU A 213 -12.67 7.65 -3.90
N MET A 214 -11.61 6.96 -4.35
CA MET A 214 -10.33 7.59 -4.67
C MET A 214 -10.44 8.61 -5.81
N GLN A 215 -11.39 8.40 -6.74
CA GLN A 215 -11.74 9.35 -7.80
C GLN A 215 -12.75 10.42 -7.37
N ARG A 216 -13.14 10.46 -6.10
CA ARG A 216 -14.19 11.35 -5.55
C ARG A 216 -15.58 11.15 -6.18
N LYS A 217 -15.81 9.99 -6.81
CA LYS A 217 -17.11 9.59 -7.37
C LYS A 217 -18.02 8.97 -6.29
N ARG A 218 -18.31 9.75 -5.24
CA ARG A 218 -19.02 9.28 -4.03
C ARG A 218 -20.40 8.68 -4.33
N ALA A 219 -21.14 9.27 -5.27
CA ALA A 219 -22.46 8.78 -5.66
C ALA A 219 -22.39 7.38 -6.31
N ASP A 220 -21.43 7.17 -7.21
CA ASP A 220 -21.22 5.88 -7.85
C ASP A 220 -20.73 4.83 -6.84
N ALA A 221 -19.82 5.21 -5.94
CA ALA A 221 -19.37 4.34 -4.85
C ALA A 221 -20.53 3.91 -3.95
N LYS A 222 -21.44 4.84 -3.62
CA LYS A 222 -22.66 4.57 -2.83
C LYS A 222 -23.54 3.51 -3.49
N GLU A 223 -23.76 3.60 -4.80
CA GLU A 223 -24.54 2.59 -5.54
C GLU A 223 -23.85 1.22 -5.55
N ILE A 224 -22.53 1.18 -5.76
CA ILE A 224 -21.74 -0.07 -5.77
C ILE A 224 -21.74 -0.74 -4.38
N TYR A 225 -21.52 0.00 -3.31
CA TYR A 225 -21.56 -0.56 -1.95
C TYR A 225 -22.97 -0.99 -1.54
N ARG A 226 -24.02 -0.31 -2.02
CA ARG A 226 -25.40 -0.75 -1.82
C ARG A 226 -25.63 -2.12 -2.47
N ASP A 227 -25.21 -2.30 -3.72
CA ASP A 227 -25.30 -3.60 -4.41
C ASP A 227 -24.51 -4.69 -3.65
N ALA A 228 -23.28 -4.39 -3.22
CA ALA A 228 -22.46 -5.32 -2.45
C ALA A 228 -23.11 -5.75 -1.12
N LEU A 229 -23.72 -4.80 -0.40
CA LEU A 229 -24.45 -5.07 0.82
C LEU A 229 -25.70 -5.92 0.54
N GLU A 230 -26.45 -5.60 -0.51
CA GLU A 230 -27.66 -6.36 -0.87
C GLU A 230 -27.34 -7.81 -1.20
N ARG A 231 -26.31 -8.06 -2.01
CA ARG A 231 -25.85 -9.41 -2.37
C ARG A 231 -25.32 -10.17 -1.16
N ASN A 232 -24.55 -9.55 -0.27
CA ASN A 232 -24.06 -10.20 0.96
C ASN A 232 -25.21 -10.57 1.91
N VAL A 233 -26.18 -9.66 2.12
CA VAL A 233 -27.34 -9.95 2.95
C VAL A 233 -28.19 -11.06 2.33
N ARG A 234 -28.37 -11.08 1.00
CA ARG A 234 -29.11 -12.15 0.31
C ARG A 234 -28.45 -13.51 0.49
N LYS A 235 -27.13 -13.59 0.32
CA LYS A 235 -26.37 -14.83 0.40
C LYS A 235 -26.24 -15.37 1.83
N ARG A 236 -25.90 -14.50 2.78
CA ARG A 236 -25.41 -14.89 4.12
C ARG A 236 -26.23 -14.34 5.28
N GLY A 237 -27.12 -13.38 5.00
CA GLY A 237 -27.89 -12.67 6.01
C GLY A 237 -27.15 -11.45 6.57
N TYR A 238 -27.92 -10.56 7.20
CA TYR A 238 -27.42 -9.32 7.78
C TYR A 238 -26.43 -9.53 8.93
N ASN A 239 -26.63 -10.56 9.75
CA ASN A 239 -25.81 -10.81 10.94
C ASN A 239 -24.50 -11.57 10.65
N HIS A 240 -24.20 -11.87 9.38
CA HIS A 240 -22.99 -12.61 9.02
C HIS A 240 -21.76 -11.70 9.06
N PRO A 241 -20.61 -12.15 9.61
CA PRO A 241 -19.36 -11.38 9.64
C PRO A 241 -18.97 -10.76 8.29
N ASP A 242 -19.03 -11.54 7.21
CA ASP A 242 -18.72 -11.09 5.85
C ASP A 242 -19.66 -10.00 5.28
N THR A 243 -20.79 -9.70 5.93
CA THR A 243 -21.70 -8.61 5.53
C THR A 243 -21.24 -7.26 6.09
N TYR A 244 -20.49 -7.27 7.19
CA TYR A 244 -20.04 -6.03 7.85
C TYR A 244 -19.12 -5.15 7.02
N PRO A 245 -18.17 -5.67 6.21
CA PRO A 245 -17.34 -4.82 5.36
C PRO A 245 -18.15 -3.99 4.37
N SER A 246 -19.11 -4.57 3.65
CA SER A 246 -19.94 -3.83 2.70
C SER A 246 -20.90 -2.85 3.39
N LEU A 247 -21.36 -3.17 4.61
CA LEU A 247 -22.14 -2.24 5.44
C LEU A 247 -21.30 -1.05 5.90
N HIS A 248 -20.07 -1.31 6.34
CA HIS A 248 -19.13 -0.28 6.76
C HIS A 248 -18.80 0.66 5.60
N ASN A 249 -18.42 0.10 4.44
CA ASN A 249 -18.10 0.87 3.25
C ASN A 249 -19.28 1.69 2.73
N LEU A 250 -20.51 1.17 2.76
CA LEU A 250 -21.67 1.98 2.40
C LEU A 250 -21.82 3.17 3.35
N ARG A 251 -21.55 2.98 4.65
CA ARG A 251 -21.68 4.02 5.68
C ARG A 251 -20.61 5.11 5.56
N THR A 252 -19.42 4.82 5.05
CA THR A 252 -18.38 5.86 4.83
C THR A 252 -18.78 6.84 3.73
N VAL A 253 -19.64 6.41 2.80
CA VAL A 253 -20.11 7.22 1.66
C VAL A 253 -21.51 7.82 1.83
N LEU A 254 -22.17 7.62 2.97
CA LEU A 254 -23.45 8.28 3.29
C LEU A 254 -23.28 9.74 3.67
N ASP A 255 -24.33 10.53 3.44
CA ASP A 255 -24.45 11.87 4.01
C ASP A 255 -24.91 11.78 5.49
N GLU A 256 -24.65 12.80 6.30
CA GLU A 256 -24.94 12.77 7.75
C GLU A 256 -26.42 12.59 8.08
N ASP A 257 -27.29 13.06 7.18
CA ASP A 257 -28.74 12.96 7.25
C ASP A 257 -29.28 11.65 6.68
N GLU A 258 -28.45 10.75 6.15
CA GLU A 258 -28.88 9.48 5.57
C GLU A 258 -28.77 8.31 6.56
N ASP A 259 -29.69 7.35 6.42
CA ASP A 259 -29.72 6.08 7.15
C ASP A 259 -29.91 4.90 6.19
N ILE A 260 -29.30 3.76 6.51
CA ILE A 260 -29.44 2.51 5.77
C ILE A 260 -30.58 1.68 6.38
N TYR A 261 -31.47 1.17 5.53
CA TYR A 261 -32.54 0.25 5.90
C TYR A 261 -32.39 -1.07 5.16
N ILE A 262 -32.40 -2.18 5.89
CA ILE A 262 -32.32 -3.54 5.35
C ILE A 262 -33.62 -4.25 5.69
N ALA A 263 -34.38 -4.66 4.67
CA ALA A 263 -35.70 -5.26 4.85
C ALA A 263 -36.62 -4.43 5.77
N GLY A 264 -36.56 -3.10 5.67
CA GLY A 264 -37.37 -2.16 6.44
C GLY A 264 -36.89 -1.86 7.86
N ARG A 265 -35.72 -2.39 8.29
CA ARG A 265 -35.11 -2.08 9.59
C ARG A 265 -33.86 -1.23 9.41
N LYS A 266 -33.72 -0.19 10.24
CA LYS A 266 -32.53 0.66 10.27
C LYS A 266 -31.29 -0.15 10.67
N ALA A 267 -30.26 -0.15 9.83
CA ALA A 267 -29.00 -0.84 10.08
C ALA A 267 -28.19 -0.10 11.16
N GLY A 268 -27.64 -0.83 12.12
CA GLY A 268 -26.92 -0.27 13.28
C GLY A 268 -27.67 -0.32 14.62
N MET A 269 -28.93 -0.75 14.65
CA MET A 269 -29.56 -1.22 15.90
C MET A 269 -29.07 -2.65 16.18
N VAL A 270 -28.52 -2.87 17.38
CA VAL A 270 -28.29 -4.24 17.90
C VAL A 270 -29.65 -4.93 17.92
N PRO A 271 -29.83 -6.10 17.27
CA PRO A 271 -31.11 -6.80 17.33
C PRO A 271 -31.41 -7.10 18.81
N PRO A 272 -32.65 -6.91 19.29
CA PRO A 272 -33.02 -7.46 20.59
C PRO A 272 -32.74 -8.96 20.56
N SER A 273 -32.04 -9.44 21.60
CA SER A 273 -31.62 -10.82 21.78
C SER A 273 -32.76 -11.77 21.40
N GLY A 274 -32.61 -12.49 20.28
CA GLY A 274 -33.63 -13.43 19.77
C GLY A 274 -34.26 -13.07 18.41
N SER A 275 -34.03 -11.87 17.87
CA SER A 275 -34.46 -11.51 16.51
C SER A 275 -33.44 -11.99 15.48
N ALA A 276 -33.32 -13.30 15.27
CA ALA A 276 -32.70 -13.78 14.06
C ALA A 276 -33.57 -13.32 12.87
N LEU A 277 -32.99 -12.62 11.89
CA LEU A 277 -33.56 -12.56 10.54
C LEU A 277 -33.40 -13.95 9.86
N ALA A 278 -33.66 -15.01 10.62
CA ALA A 278 -33.62 -16.38 10.16
C ALA A 278 -34.98 -16.71 9.54
N GLY A 279 -34.94 -17.19 8.30
CA GLY A 279 -36.02 -18.01 7.77
C GLY A 279 -37.11 -17.30 6.97
N ARG A 280 -36.79 -16.29 6.16
CA ARG A 280 -37.62 -16.01 4.97
C ARG A 280 -36.81 -16.20 3.70
N THR A 281 -36.80 -17.45 3.25
CA THR A 281 -36.62 -17.77 1.85
C THR A 281 -37.73 -17.08 1.05
N SER A 282 -37.33 -16.28 0.05
CA SER A 282 -38.15 -15.62 -0.97
C SER A 282 -38.80 -14.27 -0.63
N THR A 283 -38.15 -13.18 -1.05
CA THR A 283 -38.48 -12.38 -2.26
C THR A 283 -38.09 -10.92 -1.98
N THR A 284 -36.92 -10.50 -2.46
CA THR A 284 -36.33 -9.13 -2.34
C THR A 284 -35.85 -8.73 -0.93
N VAL A 285 -34.62 -9.12 -0.59
CA VAL A 285 -33.82 -8.35 0.37
C VAL A 285 -33.53 -7.01 -0.30
N SER A 286 -34.17 -5.92 0.13
CA SER A 286 -33.88 -4.58 -0.38
C SER A 286 -33.06 -3.79 0.64
N VAL A 287 -31.92 -3.26 0.20
CA VAL A 287 -31.16 -2.23 0.92
C VAL A 287 -31.64 -0.87 0.41
N ARG A 288 -32.16 -0.02 1.31
CA ARG A 288 -32.60 1.34 1.00
C ARG A 288 -31.79 2.35 1.78
N ILE A 289 -31.55 3.51 1.17
CA ILE A 289 -30.94 4.66 1.82
C ILE A 289 -32.03 5.73 1.89
N THR A 290 -32.28 6.28 3.07
CA THR A 290 -33.31 7.29 3.29
C THR A 290 -32.75 8.44 4.11
N ARG A 291 -33.15 9.66 3.79
CA ARG A 291 -32.87 10.82 4.65
C ARG A 291 -33.76 10.82 5.89
N LYS A 292 -33.21 11.27 7.00
CA LYS A 292 -33.83 11.42 8.32
C LYS A 292 -34.93 12.48 8.33
#